data_AF-A0A1J4QGM5-F1
#
_entry.id   AF-A0A1J4QGM5-F1
#
_cell.length_a   1.000
_cell.length_b   1.000
_cell.length_c   1.000
_cell.angle_alpha   90.00
_cell.angle_beta   90.00
_cell.angle_gamma   90.00
#
_symmetry.space_group_name_H-M   'P 1'
#
loop_
_entity.id
_entity.type
_entity.pdbx_description
1 polymer ?
#
loop_
_entity_poly.entity_id
_entity_poly.type
_entity_poly.pdbx_seq_one_letter_code
_entity_poly.pdbx_strand_id
1 'polypeptide(L)'
;MLLSVLFIILVMAALMAGMATLSGQSSQQLVYEALALKARLAAESVLEQKVFELLDVITASSAVTTDVAGCTGIAMVPESSTSAGVTQVNVIATGTCNTGQLTVIRNIEVEVIE
;
A
#
# COMPACT_ATOMS: atom_id res chain seq x y z
N MET A 1 -25.51 -34.00 -38.26
CA MET A 1 -24.07 -33.68 -38.18
C MET A 1 -23.78 -32.19 -38.01
N LEU A 2 -24.56 -31.27 -38.60
CA LEU A 2 -24.38 -29.83 -38.39
C LEU A 2 -24.61 -29.38 -36.94
N LEU A 3 -25.64 -29.94 -36.29
CA LEU A 3 -26.00 -29.66 -34.90
C LEU A 3 -24.91 -30.06 -33.89
N SER A 4 -24.24 -31.21 -34.12
CA SER A 4 -23.12 -31.65 -33.29
C SER A 4 -21.89 -30.77 -33.46
N VAL A 5 -21.62 -30.27 -34.68
CA VAL A 5 -20.52 -29.34 -34.93
C VAL A 5 -20.78 -27.98 -34.26
N LEU A 6 -22.00 -27.45 -34.35
CA LEU A 6 -22.40 -26.23 -33.66
C LEU A 6 -22.25 -26.35 -32.14
N PHE A 7 -22.65 -27.48 -31.56
CA PHE A 7 -22.50 -27.73 -30.12
C PHE A 7 -21.02 -27.75 -29.69
N ILE A 8 -20.15 -28.42 -30.46
CA ILE A 8 -18.71 -28.47 -30.17
C ILE A 8 -18.07 -27.08 -30.21
N ILE A 9 -18.44 -26.25 -31.20
CA ILE A 9 -17.92 -24.88 -31.32
C ILE A 9 -18.36 -24.03 -30.11
N LEU A 10 -19.63 -24.17 -29.69
CA LEU A 10 -20.18 -23.43 -28.55
C LEU A 10 -19.48 -23.81 -27.24
N VAL A 11 -19.21 -25.10 -27.03
CA VAL A 11 -18.47 -25.59 -25.86
C VAL A 11 -17.02 -25.10 -25.88
N MET A 12 -16.33 -25.16 -27.01
CA MET A 12 -14.97 -24.62 -27.15
C MET A 12 -14.89 -23.12 -26.85
N ALA A 13 -15.86 -22.33 -27.33
CA ALA A 13 -15.93 -20.90 -27.05
C ALA A 13 -16.14 -20.60 -25.56
N ALA A 14 -17.01 -21.36 -24.89
CA ALA A 14 -17.24 -21.22 -23.46
C ALA A 14 -15.98 -21.58 -22.63
N LEU A 15 -15.24 -22.61 -23.01
CA LEU A 15 -13.98 -22.97 -22.35
C LEU A 15 -12.91 -21.88 -22.51
N MET A 16 -12.76 -21.30 -23.71
CA MET A 16 -11.81 -20.22 -23.96
C MET A 16 -12.14 -18.97 -23.13
N ALA A 17 -13.44 -18.63 -23.01
CA ALA A 17 -13.88 -17.52 -22.17
C ALA A 17 -13.57 -17.78 -20.68
N GLY A 18 -13.77 -19.00 -20.20
CA GLY A 18 -13.45 -19.40 -18.82
C GLY A 18 -11.96 -19.35 -18.49
N MET A 19 -11.08 -19.70 -19.44
CA MET A 19 -9.63 -19.59 -19.23
C MET A 19 -9.16 -18.14 -19.21
N ALA A 20 -9.73 -17.28 -20.07
CA ALA A 20 -9.39 -15.86 -20.09
C ALA A 20 -9.77 -15.14 -18.79
N THR A 21 -10.91 -15.48 -18.19
CA THR A 21 -11.33 -14.89 -16.90
C THR A 21 -10.46 -15.34 -15.74
N LEU A 22 -10.10 -16.63 -15.67
CA LEU A 22 -9.18 -17.16 -14.66
C LEU A 22 -7.77 -16.55 -14.77
N SER A 23 -7.26 -16.37 -15.99
CA SER A 23 -5.95 -15.74 -16.22
C SER A 23 -5.95 -14.27 -15.81
N GLY A 24 -7.04 -13.54 -16.09
CA GLY A 24 -7.20 -12.15 -15.66
C GLY A 24 -7.15 -11.98 -14.14
N GLN A 25 -7.83 -12.85 -13.38
CA GLN A 25 -7.87 -12.77 -11.91
C GLN A 25 -6.49 -12.97 -11.25
N SER A 26 -5.72 -13.95 -11.71
CA SER A 26 -4.38 -14.20 -11.17
C SER A 26 -3.43 -13.02 -11.42
N SER A 27 -3.50 -12.40 -12.60
CA SER A 27 -2.66 -11.25 -12.93
C SER A 27 -2.99 -10.02 -12.08
N GLN A 28 -4.28 -9.78 -11.80
CA GLN A 28 -4.70 -8.66 -10.97
C GLN A 28 -4.22 -8.85 -9.53
N GLN A 29 -4.35 -10.05 -8.96
CA GLN A 29 -3.89 -10.33 -7.60
C GLN A 29 -2.39 -10.02 -7.41
N LEU A 30 -1.54 -10.42 -8.36
CA LEU A 30 -0.11 -10.12 -8.32
C LEU A 30 0.18 -8.61 -8.36
N VAL A 31 -0.57 -7.85 -9.17
CA VAL A 31 -0.45 -6.39 -9.23
C VAL A 31 -0.85 -5.75 -7.91
N TYR A 32 -1.93 -6.22 -7.28
CA TYR A 32 -2.33 -5.75 -5.95
C TYR A 32 -1.27 -6.02 -4.88
N GLU A 33 -0.70 -7.23 -4.84
CA GLU A 33 0.32 -7.58 -3.87
C GLU A 33 1.60 -6.75 -4.06
N ALA A 34 2.04 -6.57 -5.31
CA ALA A 34 3.19 -5.71 -5.62
C ALA A 34 2.95 -4.24 -5.23
N LEU A 35 1.75 -3.71 -5.50
CA LEU A 35 1.38 -2.34 -5.09
C LEU A 35 1.30 -2.21 -3.57
N ALA A 36 0.75 -3.21 -2.88
CA ALA A 36 0.72 -3.23 -1.43
C ALA A 36 2.13 -3.25 -0.81
N LEU A 37 3.06 -3.99 -1.42
CA LEU A 37 4.45 -4.03 -0.97
C LEU A 37 5.15 -2.68 -1.19
N LYS A 38 4.93 -2.06 -2.35
CA LYS A 38 5.45 -0.71 -2.64
C LYS A 38 4.90 0.35 -1.69
N ALA A 39 3.60 0.32 -1.41
CA ALA A 39 2.96 1.24 -0.48
C ALA A 39 3.56 1.08 0.92
N ARG A 40 3.77 -0.16 1.36
CA ARG A 40 4.42 -0.43 2.65
C ARG A 40 5.86 0.10 2.69
N LEU A 41 6.64 -0.14 1.64
CA LEU A 41 8.03 0.33 1.59
C LEU A 41 8.12 1.86 1.57
N ALA A 42 7.19 2.54 0.88
CA ALA A 42 7.08 3.99 0.92
C ALA A 42 6.78 4.48 2.36
N ALA A 43 5.84 3.84 3.06
CA ALA A 43 5.53 4.15 4.46
C ALA A 43 6.73 3.91 5.39
N GLU A 44 7.43 2.78 5.26
CA GLU A 44 8.61 2.46 6.09
C GLU A 44 9.75 3.47 5.85
N SER A 45 9.96 3.92 4.61
CA SER A 45 11.02 4.89 4.29
C SER A 45 10.81 6.25 4.96
N VAL A 46 9.56 6.76 4.99
CA VAL A 46 9.24 8.03 5.67
C VAL A 46 9.19 7.88 7.18
N LEU A 47 8.82 6.69 7.66
CA LEU A 47 8.82 6.37 9.09
C LEU A 47 10.23 6.44 9.65
N GLU A 48 11.20 5.79 9.00
CA GLU A 48 12.61 5.82 9.43
C GLU A 48 13.12 7.26 9.49
N GLN A 49 12.89 8.04 8.43
CA GLN A 49 13.30 9.45 8.39
C GLN A 49 12.66 10.26 9.52
N LYS A 50 11.38 10.04 9.80
CA LYS A 50 10.67 10.76 10.86
C LYS A 50 11.14 10.35 12.25
N VAL A 51 11.42 9.06 12.46
CA VAL A 51 11.99 8.57 13.73
C VAL A 51 13.39 9.16 13.95
N PHE A 52 14.22 9.27 12.91
CA PHE A 52 15.51 9.96 12.99
C PHE A 52 15.39 11.44 13.36
N GLU A 53 14.39 12.15 12.82
CA GLU A 53 14.13 13.55 13.20
C GLU A 53 13.66 13.67 14.66
N LEU A 54 12.85 12.72 15.14
CA LEU A 54 12.35 12.69 16.52
C LEU A 54 13.42 12.33 17.55
N LEU A 55 14.49 11.63 17.15
CA LEU A 55 15.66 11.39 17.99
C LEU A 55 16.46 12.67 18.28
N ASP A 56 16.41 13.67 17.40
CA ASP A 56 17.06 14.97 17.60
C ASP A 56 16.10 15.95 18.30
N VAL A 57 14.86 16.03 17.83
CA VAL A 57 13.82 16.89 18.40
C VAL A 57 12.50 16.14 18.47
N ILE A 58 12.17 15.61 19.65
CA ILE A 58 10.96 14.79 19.85
C ILE A 58 9.64 15.53 19.59
N THR A 59 9.66 16.86 19.56
CA THR A 59 8.49 17.70 19.27
C THR A 59 8.35 18.10 17.79
N ALA A 60 9.18 17.53 16.90
CA ALA A 60 9.14 17.84 15.48
C ALA A 60 7.81 17.41 14.83
N SER A 61 6.90 18.36 14.60
CA SER A 61 5.56 18.15 14.02
C SER A 61 5.54 18.22 12.48
N SER A 62 6.65 18.60 11.85
CA SER A 62 6.86 18.61 10.39
C SER A 62 6.48 17.27 9.76
N ALA A 63 5.63 17.28 8.73
CA ALA A 63 5.37 16.07 7.95
C ALA A 63 6.57 15.78 7.04
N VAL A 64 7.00 14.53 6.99
CA VAL A 64 8.03 14.06 6.04
C VAL A 64 7.32 13.40 4.87
N THR A 65 7.66 13.80 3.65
CA THR A 65 7.04 13.26 2.44
C THR A 65 8.10 12.79 1.44
N THR A 66 7.93 11.60 0.88
CA THR A 66 8.82 11.06 -0.15
C THR A 66 8.01 10.37 -1.25
N ASP A 67 8.58 10.28 -2.45
CA ASP A 67 8.06 9.42 -3.51
C ASP A 67 9.02 8.25 -3.72
N VAL A 68 8.52 7.03 -3.54
CA VAL A 68 9.28 5.80 -3.76
C VAL A 68 8.58 4.97 -4.82
N ALA A 69 9.22 4.88 -5.99
CA ALA A 69 8.78 4.06 -7.11
C ALA A 69 7.33 4.33 -7.59
N GLY A 70 6.90 5.60 -7.55
CA GLY A 70 5.57 6.05 -7.97
C GLY A 70 4.51 5.92 -6.87
N CYS A 71 4.94 5.84 -5.62
CA CYS A 71 4.10 5.77 -4.44
C CYS A 71 4.51 6.85 -3.44
N THR A 72 3.54 7.60 -2.93
CA THR A 72 3.77 8.70 -2.01
C THR A 72 3.78 8.18 -0.58
N GLY A 73 4.89 8.35 0.12
CA GLY A 73 5.02 8.17 1.56
C GLY A 73 4.84 9.50 2.29
N ILE A 74 4.11 9.50 3.40
CA ILE A 74 3.89 10.65 4.29
C ILE A 74 4.00 10.18 5.74
N ALA A 75 4.90 10.73 6.54
CA ALA A 75 4.95 10.50 7.99
C ALA A 75 4.61 11.79 8.75
N MET A 76 3.74 11.69 9.75
CA MET A 76 3.31 12.81 10.57
C MET A 76 3.11 12.41 12.03
N VAL A 77 3.19 13.41 12.91
CA VAL A 77 2.91 13.29 14.33
C VAL A 77 1.59 14.01 14.64
N PRO A 78 0.46 13.30 14.71
CA PRO A 78 -0.83 13.93 15.00
C PRO A 78 -0.99 14.34 16.46
N GLU A 79 -0.41 13.57 17.39
CA GLU A 79 -0.56 13.79 18.83
C GLU A 79 0.77 13.56 19.56
N SER A 80 1.11 14.48 20.45
CA SER A 80 2.21 14.37 21.42
C SER A 80 1.63 14.55 22.83
N SER A 81 1.95 13.64 23.74
CA SER A 81 1.56 13.73 25.15
C SER A 81 2.80 13.80 26.02
N THR A 82 2.81 14.68 27.03
CA THR A 82 3.90 14.75 28.01
C THR A 82 3.30 14.48 29.38
N SER A 83 3.78 13.43 30.05
CA SER A 83 3.31 13.04 31.38
C SER A 83 4.48 12.61 32.26
N ALA A 84 4.53 13.11 33.50
CA ALA A 84 5.59 12.80 34.48
C ALA A 84 7.03 13.05 33.97
N GLY A 85 7.23 14.01 33.06
CA GLY A 85 8.54 14.33 32.48
C GLY A 85 8.95 13.44 31.30
N VAL A 86 8.09 12.51 30.90
CA VAL A 86 8.25 11.64 29.73
C VAL A 86 7.42 12.19 28.59
N THR A 87 8.01 12.30 27.40
CA THR A 87 7.31 12.74 26.17
C THR A 87 7.04 11.54 25.29
N GLN A 88 5.75 11.30 25.02
CA GLN A 88 5.24 10.24 24.18
C GLN A 88 4.71 10.84 22.89
N VAL A 89 5.13 10.29 21.76
CA VAL A 89 4.80 10.80 20.43
C VAL A 89 4.31 9.66 19.57
N ASN A 90 3.13 9.80 18.97
CA ASN A 90 2.63 8.85 18.00
C ASN A 90 3.04 9.30 16.60
N VAL A 91 3.75 8.44 15.86
CA VAL A 91 4.16 8.66 14.48
C VAL A 91 3.30 7.81 13.57
N ILE A 92 2.57 8.44 12.66
CA ILE A 92 1.78 7.76 11.63
C ILE A 92 2.47 7.94 10.30
N ALA A 93 2.96 6.85 9.72
CA ALA A 93 3.49 6.78 8.38
C ALA A 93 2.49 6.12 7.42
N THR A 94 2.16 6.83 6.35
CA THR A 94 1.20 6.43 5.33
C THR A 94 1.90 6.31 3.99
N GLY A 95 1.76 5.17 3.32
CA GLY A 95 2.21 4.96 1.96
C GLY A 95 1.03 4.75 1.03
N THR A 96 0.96 5.54 -0.04
CA THR A 96 -0.13 5.52 -1.02
C THR A 96 0.42 5.24 -2.40
N CYS A 97 -0.01 4.14 -3.01
CA CYS A 97 0.24 3.83 -4.41
C CYS A 97 -1.04 3.99 -5.21
N ASN A 98 -1.00 4.80 -6.27
CA ASN A 98 -2.11 4.91 -7.21
C ASN A 98 -1.68 4.41 -8.58
N THR A 99 -2.38 3.39 -9.07
CA THR A 99 -2.42 3.06 -10.50
C THR A 99 -3.81 3.46 -10.95
N GLY A 100 -4.01 4.09 -12.12
CA GLY A 100 -5.29 4.73 -12.47
C GLY A 100 -6.60 3.88 -12.36
N GLN A 101 -6.51 2.59 -12.03
CA GLN A 101 -7.63 1.72 -11.68
C GLN A 101 -7.71 1.34 -10.20
N LEU A 102 -6.62 1.43 -9.42
CA LEU A 102 -6.47 0.92 -8.06
C LEU A 102 -5.62 1.85 -7.19
N THR A 103 -6.16 2.22 -6.04
CA THR A 103 -5.45 2.95 -4.99
C THR A 103 -5.23 2.02 -3.80
N VAL A 104 -3.96 1.85 -3.40
CA VAL A 104 -3.57 1.05 -2.23
C VAL A 104 -2.93 1.97 -1.20
N ILE A 105 -3.47 1.94 0.02
CA ILE A 105 -3.00 2.76 1.15
C ILE A 105 -2.55 1.81 2.26
N ARG A 106 -1.38 2.06 2.83
CA ARG A 106 -0.82 1.34 3.97
C ARG A 106 -0.40 2.32 5.04
N ASN A 107 -0.86 2.07 6.26
CA ASN A 107 -0.52 2.88 7.43
C ASN A 107 0.33 2.05 8.38
N ILE A 108 1.35 2.66 8.95
CA ILE A 108 2.21 2.12 9.98
C ILE A 108 2.24 3.15 11.09
N GLU A 109 1.93 2.72 12.31
CA GLU A 109 1.90 3.57 13.49
C GLU A 109 2.98 3.09 14.45
N VAL A 110 3.83 4.02 14.91
CA VAL A 110 4.90 3.76 15.86
C VAL A 110 4.86 4.79 16.97
N GLU A 111 4.92 4.30 18.19
CA GLU A 111 4.99 5.11 19.38
C GLU A 111 6.46 5.29 19.80
N VAL A 112 6.88 6.54 20.00
CA VAL A 112 8.21 6.91 20.47
C VAL A 112 8.07 7.55 21.85
N ILE A 113 8.92 7.13 22.79
CA ILE A 113 8.88 7.55 24.20
C ILE A 113 10.29 7.99 24.61
N GLU A 114 10.42 9.19 25.19
CA GLU A 114 11.63 9.71 25.83
C GLU A 114 11.37 10.14 27.27
#